data_AF-A0A2V4WHP4-F1
#
_entry.id   AF-A0A2V4WHP4-F1
#
_cell.length_a   1.000
_cell.length_b   1.000
_cell.length_c   1.000
_cell.angle_alpha   90.00
_cell.angle_beta   90.00
_cell.angle_gamma   90.00
#
_symmetry.space_group_name_H-M   'P 1'
#
loop_
_entity.id
_entity.type
_entity.pdbx_description
1 polymer ?
#
loop_
_entity_poly.entity_id
_entity_poly.type
_entity_poly.pdbx_seq_one_letter_code
_entity_poly.pdbx_strand_id
1 'polypeptide(L)'
;MIDVFNVTLNPSDMGPSNTLSNGNLTVVSTAGNTSVRATHGRSSKKWYFETKIDSGSNSIGIGISNKNMPVNSNILSNMNQRLYYCANGNKYPDAVLYSEASAIGDVVGVLIDLDNGALEFRRNNKSLGISNTDIKTLGEIYPFVLSGIATSKSVTFNFGATPFKYPLPIGYNSYDGKQLNSSKFLIVSGDKYYSVPYVPKETAVPIQTAPSTKVFSSPLFQNSVYFAYRAFDGIDSVTPFLGAGTNGFLGYEFDEPIIIRGYAIKSYVASNSDLRTAVPKDWTFEGSNDGANWTVLDARVNQIWSIPATEEKEFAINPSNQKSFKFYRINWTTNNGYANYTAINELKMYKSSKLIECTSITDRIFGSYGMNKNDSIDLNDELISRQIIETNYSPLGSGKVFRQKIDTTKIPIKKASIT
;
A
#
# COMPACT_ATOMS: atom_id res chain seq x y z
N MET A 1 -0.87 6.02 -6.47
CA MET A 1 -2.32 6.31 -6.56
C MET A 1 -3.06 5.01 -6.88
N ILE A 2 -4.30 4.80 -6.42
CA ILE A 2 -5.15 3.67 -6.83
C ILE A 2 -6.00 4.15 -8.00
N ASP A 3 -5.97 3.44 -9.12
CA ASP A 3 -6.79 3.80 -10.28
C ASP A 3 -8.22 3.32 -10.06
N VAL A 4 -9.16 4.26 -10.14
CA VAL A 4 -10.60 4.04 -9.96
C VAL A 4 -11.25 3.99 -11.34
N PHE A 5 -12.00 2.92 -11.62
CA PHE A 5 -12.63 2.68 -12.92
C PHE A 5 -14.12 2.36 -12.76
N ASN A 6 -14.86 2.46 -13.86
CA ASN A 6 -16.18 1.82 -13.99
C ASN A 6 -15.98 0.46 -14.65
N VAL A 7 -15.82 -0.58 -13.83
CA VAL A 7 -15.57 -1.94 -14.32
C VAL A 7 -16.90 -2.67 -14.54
N THR A 8 -17.02 -3.30 -15.70
CA THR A 8 -18.14 -4.15 -16.11
C THR A 8 -17.60 -5.34 -16.90
N LEU A 9 -18.45 -6.29 -17.28
CA LEU A 9 -18.13 -7.30 -18.28
C LEU A 9 -18.04 -6.64 -19.67
N ASN A 10 -17.05 -7.07 -20.46
CA ASN A 10 -16.72 -6.41 -21.72
C ASN A 10 -17.50 -7.02 -22.90
N PRO A 11 -18.46 -6.28 -23.51
CA PRO A 11 -19.22 -6.79 -24.65
C PRO A 11 -18.36 -7.01 -25.90
N SER A 12 -17.19 -6.36 -25.98
CA SER A 12 -16.24 -6.54 -27.08
C SER A 12 -15.23 -7.66 -26.83
N ASP A 13 -15.26 -8.30 -25.65
CA ASP A 13 -14.32 -9.35 -25.24
C ASP A 13 -15.06 -10.51 -24.54
N MET A 14 -16.01 -11.06 -25.28
CA MET A 14 -16.83 -12.21 -24.89
C MET A 14 -17.07 -13.14 -26.07
N GLY A 15 -17.32 -14.42 -25.80
CA GLY A 15 -17.78 -15.33 -26.85
C GLY A 15 -19.22 -15.03 -27.29
N PRO A 16 -19.61 -15.42 -28.52
CA PRO A 16 -20.84 -14.97 -29.17
C PRO A 16 -22.13 -15.48 -28.52
N SER A 17 -22.05 -16.54 -27.71
CA SER A 17 -23.22 -17.13 -27.02
C SER A 17 -23.44 -16.55 -25.62
N ASN A 18 -22.75 -15.47 -25.27
CA ASN A 18 -22.96 -14.74 -24.03
C ASN A 18 -23.88 -13.55 -24.29
N THR A 19 -24.85 -13.36 -23.40
CA THR A 19 -25.69 -12.16 -23.37
C THR A 19 -25.46 -11.41 -22.07
N LEU A 20 -25.16 -10.12 -22.17
CA LEU A 20 -24.92 -9.26 -21.01
C LEU A 20 -26.19 -8.46 -20.69
N SER A 21 -26.44 -8.26 -19.40
CA SER A 21 -27.56 -7.47 -18.87
C SER A 21 -27.16 -6.77 -17.57
N ASN A 22 -28.09 -6.05 -16.94
CA ASN A 22 -27.86 -5.35 -15.67
C ASN A 22 -26.64 -4.42 -15.71
N GLY A 23 -26.58 -3.55 -16.73
CA GLY A 23 -25.43 -2.67 -16.95
C GLY A 23 -24.11 -3.42 -17.24
N ASN A 24 -24.20 -4.57 -17.92
CA ASN A 24 -23.09 -5.47 -18.20
C ASN A 24 -22.44 -6.07 -16.94
N LEU A 25 -23.21 -6.29 -15.89
CA LEU A 25 -22.74 -6.99 -14.68
C LEU A 25 -23.23 -8.44 -14.62
N THR A 26 -24.29 -8.79 -15.36
CA THR A 26 -24.84 -10.14 -15.41
C THR A 26 -24.60 -10.73 -16.79
N VAL A 27 -24.02 -11.94 -16.84
CA VAL A 27 -23.88 -12.73 -18.06
C VAL A 27 -24.78 -13.95 -18.01
N VAL A 28 -25.47 -14.21 -19.13
CA VAL A 28 -26.16 -15.46 -19.40
C VAL A 28 -25.43 -16.17 -20.53
N SER A 29 -25.06 -17.43 -20.32
CA SER A 29 -24.41 -18.28 -21.33
C SER A 29 -25.26 -19.51 -21.61
N THR A 30 -25.59 -19.76 -22.88
CA THR A 30 -26.35 -20.95 -23.32
C THR A 30 -25.49 -22.02 -23.98
N ALA A 31 -24.27 -21.68 -24.42
CA ALA A 31 -23.29 -22.61 -25.00
C ALA A 31 -22.19 -22.99 -23.99
N GLY A 32 -21.47 -24.08 -24.28
CA GLY A 32 -20.27 -24.48 -23.55
C GLY A 32 -19.00 -23.86 -24.13
N ASN A 33 -17.91 -23.94 -23.36
CA ASN A 33 -16.57 -23.47 -23.72
C ASN A 33 -16.50 -22.02 -24.23
N THR A 34 -17.33 -21.16 -23.64
CA THR A 34 -17.34 -19.71 -23.91
C THR A 34 -17.10 -18.94 -22.63
N SER A 35 -16.60 -17.71 -22.73
CA SER A 35 -16.36 -16.84 -21.58
C SER A 35 -16.58 -15.37 -21.91
N VAL A 36 -16.51 -14.57 -20.85
CA VAL A 36 -16.39 -13.12 -20.92
C VAL A 36 -15.32 -12.64 -19.95
N ARG A 37 -14.55 -11.62 -20.36
CA ARG A 37 -13.64 -10.86 -19.50
C ARG A 37 -14.25 -9.54 -19.04
N ALA A 38 -13.75 -9.00 -17.93
CA ALA A 38 -14.04 -7.63 -17.53
C ALA A 38 -13.36 -6.60 -18.44
N THR A 39 -13.81 -5.35 -18.38
CA THR A 39 -13.32 -4.24 -19.22
C THR A 39 -11.90 -3.76 -18.88
N HIS A 40 -11.44 -3.97 -17.65
CA HIS A 40 -10.16 -3.43 -17.17
C HIS A 40 -9.30 -4.51 -16.52
N GLY A 41 -8.00 -4.46 -16.83
CA GLY A 41 -7.00 -5.33 -16.26
C GLY A 41 -6.30 -4.71 -15.05
N ARG A 42 -5.60 -5.54 -14.27
CA ARG A 42 -4.73 -5.13 -13.16
C ARG A 42 -3.39 -5.88 -13.22
N SER A 43 -2.32 -5.21 -12.80
CA SER A 43 -0.95 -5.76 -12.84
C SER A 43 -0.17 -5.65 -11.52
N SER A 44 -0.75 -5.06 -10.49
CA SER A 44 -0.12 -4.89 -9.15
C SER A 44 -1.20 -4.71 -8.08
N LYS A 45 -0.86 -4.79 -6.79
CA LYS A 45 -1.76 -4.64 -5.64
C LYS A 45 -2.74 -5.79 -5.42
N LYS A 46 -3.50 -5.67 -4.33
CA LYS A 46 -4.52 -6.62 -3.90
C LYS A 46 -5.92 -6.16 -4.29
N TRP A 47 -6.67 -7.03 -4.97
CA TRP A 47 -8.00 -6.74 -5.52
C TRP A 47 -9.02 -7.81 -5.16
N TYR A 48 -10.27 -7.40 -5.02
CA TYR A 48 -11.38 -8.27 -4.67
C TYR A 48 -12.62 -7.98 -5.51
N PHE A 49 -13.29 -9.04 -5.96
CA PHE A 49 -14.63 -8.96 -6.53
C PHE A 49 -15.48 -10.15 -6.08
N GLU A 50 -16.79 -10.02 -6.20
CA GLU A 50 -17.75 -11.10 -5.94
C GLU A 50 -18.46 -11.51 -7.22
N THR A 51 -18.84 -12.78 -7.26
CA THR A 51 -19.68 -13.35 -8.31
C THR A 51 -20.78 -14.17 -7.67
N LYS A 52 -22.03 -13.95 -8.07
CA LYS A 52 -23.18 -14.73 -7.64
C LYS A 52 -23.58 -15.69 -8.75
N ILE A 53 -23.72 -16.97 -8.42
CA ILE A 53 -24.24 -17.98 -9.33
C ILE A 53 -25.77 -17.88 -9.28
N ASP A 54 -26.40 -17.23 -10.27
CA ASP A 54 -27.80 -16.85 -10.16
C ASP A 54 -28.77 -18.00 -10.44
N SER A 55 -28.58 -18.72 -11.55
CA SER A 55 -29.52 -19.76 -12.01
C SER A 55 -28.92 -20.69 -13.06
N GLY A 56 -29.58 -21.81 -13.31
CA GLY A 56 -29.23 -22.75 -14.37
C GLY A 56 -28.23 -23.81 -13.92
N SER A 57 -27.24 -24.12 -14.77
CA SER A 57 -26.15 -25.06 -14.43
C SER A 57 -25.03 -24.37 -13.64
N ASN A 58 -24.45 -25.05 -12.65
CA ASN A 58 -23.25 -24.62 -11.94
C ASN A 58 -21.93 -24.99 -12.65
N SER A 59 -21.97 -25.50 -13.89
CA SER A 59 -20.80 -25.76 -14.74
C SER A 59 -20.17 -24.45 -15.24
N ILE A 60 -19.57 -23.73 -14.30
CA ILE A 60 -19.04 -22.36 -14.42
C ILE A 60 -17.62 -22.34 -13.84
N GLY A 61 -16.67 -21.78 -14.58
CA GLY A 61 -15.34 -21.46 -14.09
C GLY A 61 -15.25 -19.98 -13.72
N ILE A 62 -14.95 -19.65 -12.47
CA ILE A 62 -14.81 -18.27 -11.98
C ILE A 62 -13.34 -18.01 -11.66
N GLY A 63 -12.79 -16.89 -12.12
CA GLY A 63 -11.42 -16.53 -11.78
C GLY A 63 -10.87 -15.36 -12.59
N ILE A 64 -9.63 -15.53 -13.05
CA ILE A 64 -8.87 -14.52 -13.77
C ILE A 64 -8.25 -15.09 -15.05
N SER A 65 -8.04 -14.24 -16.04
CA SER A 65 -7.29 -14.57 -17.26
C SER A 65 -6.46 -13.39 -17.75
N ASN A 66 -5.42 -13.65 -18.54
CA ASN A 66 -4.78 -12.61 -19.34
C ASN A 66 -5.49 -12.44 -20.70
N LYS A 67 -5.06 -11.45 -21.47
CA LYS A 67 -5.65 -11.10 -22.78
C LYS A 67 -5.46 -12.18 -23.86
N ASN A 68 -4.50 -13.10 -23.67
CA ASN A 68 -4.22 -14.18 -24.63
C ASN A 68 -5.16 -15.39 -24.46
N MET A 69 -5.99 -15.43 -23.42
CA MET A 69 -7.00 -16.47 -23.28
C MET A 69 -8.10 -16.30 -24.36
N PRO A 70 -8.42 -17.32 -25.18
CA PRO A 70 -9.56 -17.26 -26.10
C PRO A 70 -10.87 -17.10 -25.33
N VAL A 71 -11.90 -16.49 -25.94
CA VAL A 71 -13.23 -16.28 -25.29
C VAL A 71 -14.37 -17.08 -25.95
N ASN A 72 -14.12 -17.66 -27.12
CA ASN A 72 -15.08 -18.38 -27.94
C ASN A 72 -14.69 -19.84 -28.22
N SER A 73 -13.62 -20.34 -27.61
CA SER A 73 -13.09 -21.69 -27.81
C SER A 73 -12.25 -22.16 -26.61
N ASN A 74 -12.84 -22.05 -25.43
CA ASN A 74 -12.09 -22.16 -24.19
C ASN A 74 -11.72 -23.61 -23.86
N ILE A 75 -10.51 -23.77 -23.33
CA ILE A 75 -10.00 -25.03 -22.80
C ILE A 75 -9.76 -24.82 -21.31
N LEU A 76 -10.36 -25.63 -20.44
CA LEU A 76 -10.25 -25.48 -18.98
C LEU A 76 -8.78 -25.48 -18.51
N SER A 77 -7.93 -26.33 -19.08
CA SER A 77 -6.50 -26.40 -18.73
C SER A 77 -5.61 -25.41 -19.48
N ASN A 78 -6.14 -24.31 -20.02
CA ASN A 78 -5.32 -23.28 -20.65
C ASN A 78 -4.46 -22.53 -19.62
N MET A 79 -3.17 -22.33 -19.93
CA MET A 79 -2.21 -21.67 -19.03
C MET A 79 -2.45 -20.17 -18.84
N ASN A 80 -3.26 -19.54 -19.70
CA ASN A 80 -3.58 -18.10 -19.66
C ASN A 80 -4.70 -17.73 -18.68
N GLN A 81 -5.17 -18.68 -17.85
CA GLN A 81 -6.21 -18.47 -16.86
C GLN A 81 -5.90 -19.18 -15.54
N ARG A 82 -6.52 -18.72 -14.45
CA ARG A 82 -6.62 -19.42 -13.17
C ARG A 82 -8.06 -19.35 -12.72
N LEU A 83 -8.70 -20.49 -12.52
CA LEU A 83 -10.13 -20.55 -12.21
C LEU A 83 -10.45 -21.63 -11.20
N TYR A 84 -11.51 -21.36 -10.45
CA TYR A 84 -12.25 -22.30 -9.64
C TYR A 84 -13.49 -22.77 -10.43
N TYR A 85 -13.59 -24.08 -10.67
CA TYR A 85 -14.70 -24.66 -11.42
C TYR A 85 -15.79 -25.14 -10.48
N CYS A 86 -16.92 -24.44 -10.49
CA CYS A 86 -17.96 -24.54 -9.46
C CYS A 86 -18.64 -25.92 -9.41
N ALA A 87 -18.72 -26.65 -10.52
CA ALA A 87 -19.45 -27.91 -10.57
C ALA A 87 -18.76 -29.09 -9.85
N ASN A 88 -17.43 -29.08 -9.78
CA ASN A 88 -16.65 -30.17 -9.16
C ASN A 88 -15.67 -29.68 -8.09
N GLY A 89 -15.47 -28.36 -7.98
CA GLY A 89 -14.59 -27.75 -7.00
C GLY A 89 -13.10 -27.78 -7.37
N ASN A 90 -12.77 -28.13 -8.61
CA ASN A 90 -11.38 -28.17 -9.06
C ASN A 90 -10.83 -26.77 -9.34
N LYS A 91 -9.51 -26.62 -9.18
CA LYS A 91 -8.77 -25.50 -9.74
C LYS A 91 -8.15 -25.88 -11.08
N TYR A 92 -8.04 -24.90 -11.97
CA TYR A 92 -7.39 -25.05 -13.27
C TYR A 92 -6.30 -23.98 -13.47
N PRO A 93 -5.24 -24.27 -14.26
CA PRO A 93 -5.15 -25.32 -15.28
C PRO A 93 -4.86 -26.75 -14.78
N ASP A 94 -4.39 -26.89 -13.53
CA ASP A 94 -3.94 -28.16 -12.93
C ASP A 94 -4.99 -29.28 -12.94
N ALA A 95 -6.28 -28.94 -13.02
CA ALA A 95 -7.41 -29.87 -12.97
C ALA A 95 -7.45 -30.73 -11.70
N VAL A 96 -6.96 -30.19 -10.58
CA VAL A 96 -6.93 -30.87 -9.27
C VAL A 96 -8.03 -30.38 -8.37
N LEU A 97 -8.51 -31.25 -7.48
CA LEU A 97 -9.48 -30.90 -6.45
C LEU A 97 -8.89 -29.80 -5.55
N TYR A 98 -9.62 -28.71 -5.40
CA TYR A 98 -9.21 -27.56 -4.58
C TYR A 98 -10.18 -27.32 -3.43
N SER A 99 -11.47 -27.50 -3.67
CA SER A 99 -12.51 -27.46 -2.64
C SER A 99 -13.73 -28.27 -3.08
N GLU A 100 -14.81 -28.24 -2.30
CA GLU A 100 -16.09 -28.79 -2.71
C GLU A 100 -16.76 -27.94 -3.82
N ALA A 101 -17.73 -28.53 -4.52
CA ALA A 101 -18.53 -27.85 -5.54
C ALA A 101 -19.44 -26.76 -4.95
N SER A 102 -19.62 -25.64 -5.67
CA SER A 102 -20.59 -24.59 -5.36
C SER A 102 -21.96 -24.87 -6.00
N ALA A 103 -23.01 -24.37 -5.37
CA ALA A 103 -24.39 -24.48 -5.81
C ALA A 103 -24.93 -23.17 -6.40
N ILE A 104 -26.07 -23.26 -7.07
CA ILE A 104 -26.85 -22.09 -7.45
C ILE A 104 -27.23 -21.30 -6.19
N GLY A 105 -27.07 -19.99 -6.23
CA GLY A 105 -27.29 -19.07 -5.11
C GLY A 105 -26.02 -18.71 -4.33
N ASP A 106 -24.94 -19.50 -4.46
CA ASP A 106 -23.67 -19.19 -3.80
C ASP A 106 -23.03 -17.93 -4.37
N VAL A 107 -22.34 -17.20 -3.49
CA VAL A 107 -21.45 -16.10 -3.88
C VAL A 107 -20.01 -16.53 -3.70
N VAL A 108 -19.26 -16.45 -4.78
CA VAL A 108 -17.83 -16.69 -4.84
C VAL A 108 -17.09 -15.36 -4.80
N GLY A 109 -16.33 -15.13 -3.74
CA GLY A 109 -15.40 -14.01 -3.61
C GLY A 109 -14.03 -14.39 -4.17
N VAL A 110 -13.40 -13.49 -4.92
CA VAL A 110 -12.12 -13.73 -5.58
C VAL A 110 -11.09 -12.74 -5.04
N LEU A 111 -10.07 -13.25 -4.34
CA LEU A 111 -8.98 -12.46 -3.74
C LEU A 111 -7.74 -12.59 -4.61
N ILE A 112 -7.33 -11.49 -5.23
CA ILE A 112 -6.19 -11.43 -6.15
C ILE A 112 -5.07 -10.64 -5.48
N ASP A 113 -4.00 -11.30 -5.06
CA ASP A 113 -2.80 -10.66 -4.50
C ASP A 113 -1.71 -10.61 -5.58
N LEU A 114 -1.69 -9.55 -6.39
CA LEU A 114 -0.67 -9.38 -7.43
C LEU A 114 0.68 -8.93 -6.86
N ASP A 115 0.75 -8.53 -5.59
CA ASP A 115 2.01 -8.18 -4.93
C ASP A 115 2.79 -9.44 -4.55
N ASN A 116 2.09 -10.51 -4.12
CA ASN A 116 2.70 -11.79 -3.76
C ASN A 116 2.46 -12.91 -4.79
N GLY A 117 1.63 -12.67 -5.81
CA GLY A 117 1.29 -13.67 -6.81
C GLY A 117 0.29 -14.73 -6.36
N ALA A 118 -0.50 -14.46 -5.31
CA ALA A 118 -1.46 -15.41 -4.77
C ALA A 118 -2.90 -15.16 -5.26
N LEU A 119 -3.65 -16.24 -5.47
CA LEU A 119 -5.09 -16.23 -5.77
C LEU A 119 -5.83 -17.12 -4.77
N GLU A 120 -6.84 -16.57 -4.11
CA GLU A 120 -7.72 -17.28 -3.18
C GLU A 120 -9.18 -17.10 -3.61
N PHE A 121 -9.98 -18.14 -3.40
CA PHE A 121 -11.43 -18.08 -3.54
C PHE A 121 -12.11 -18.23 -2.18
N ARG A 122 -13.27 -17.59 -2.04
CA ARG A 122 -14.17 -17.78 -0.89
C ARG A 122 -15.53 -18.18 -1.39
N ARG A 123 -16.21 -19.07 -0.67
CA ARG A 123 -17.63 -19.39 -0.89
C ARG A 123 -18.43 -18.93 0.32
N ASN A 124 -19.38 -18.03 0.10
CA ASN A 124 -20.19 -17.46 1.18
C ASN A 124 -19.35 -16.94 2.37
N ASN A 125 -18.31 -16.15 2.05
CA ASN A 125 -17.28 -15.63 2.98
C ASN A 125 -16.34 -16.68 3.63
N LYS A 126 -16.59 -17.98 3.45
CA LYS A 126 -15.67 -19.01 3.94
C LYS A 126 -14.50 -19.17 2.96
N SER A 127 -13.28 -19.03 3.47
CA SER A 127 -12.07 -19.27 2.68
C SER A 127 -11.98 -20.72 2.19
N LEU A 128 -11.56 -20.89 0.93
CA LEU A 128 -11.26 -22.17 0.32
C LEU A 128 -9.74 -22.44 0.27
N GLY A 129 -8.92 -21.56 0.89
CA GLY A 129 -7.45 -21.63 0.87
C GLY A 129 -6.83 -20.99 -0.37
N ILE A 130 -5.50 -20.96 -0.47
CA ILE A 130 -4.81 -20.44 -1.66
C ILE A 130 -4.97 -21.43 -2.82
N SER A 131 -5.54 -20.99 -3.95
CA SER A 131 -5.66 -21.81 -5.17
C SER A 131 -4.35 -21.85 -5.94
N ASN A 132 -3.73 -20.68 -6.16
CA ASN A 132 -2.55 -20.51 -6.99
C ASN A 132 -1.59 -19.47 -6.38
N THR A 133 -0.29 -19.64 -6.63
CA THR A 133 0.79 -18.76 -6.13
C THR A 133 1.65 -18.19 -7.26
N ASP A 134 1.20 -18.35 -8.51
CA ASP A 134 1.97 -18.04 -9.72
C ASP A 134 1.29 -16.99 -10.61
N ILE A 135 0.30 -16.25 -10.11
CA ILE A 135 -0.55 -15.40 -10.98
C ILE A 135 0.20 -14.21 -11.59
N LYS A 136 1.37 -13.85 -11.06
CA LYS A 136 2.27 -12.85 -11.67
C LYS A 136 2.76 -13.27 -13.06
N THR A 137 2.83 -14.56 -13.34
CA THR A 137 3.26 -15.09 -14.65
C THR A 137 2.27 -14.73 -15.77
N LEU A 138 1.04 -14.36 -15.44
CA LEU A 138 0.02 -13.96 -16.40
C LEU A 138 0.18 -12.52 -16.91
N GLY A 139 1.01 -11.69 -16.25
CA GLY A 139 1.11 -10.26 -16.53
C GLY A 139 -0.14 -9.51 -16.07
N GLU A 140 -0.72 -8.69 -16.94
CA GLU A 140 -2.00 -8.03 -16.66
C GLU A 140 -3.16 -9.05 -16.67
N ILE A 141 -3.93 -9.09 -15.58
CA ILE A 141 -5.05 -10.02 -15.41
C ILE A 141 -6.40 -9.31 -15.45
N TYR A 142 -7.44 -10.06 -15.80
CA TYR A 142 -8.82 -9.61 -15.94
C TYR A 142 -9.75 -10.62 -15.26
N PRO A 143 -10.74 -10.19 -14.46
CA PRO A 143 -11.83 -11.02 -13.99
C PRO A 143 -12.50 -11.71 -15.18
N PHE A 144 -12.81 -12.98 -14.96
CA PHE A 144 -13.14 -13.90 -16.02
C PHE A 144 -14.16 -14.91 -15.53
N VAL A 145 -15.14 -15.21 -16.38
CA VAL A 145 -16.06 -16.34 -16.17
C VAL A 145 -16.16 -17.19 -17.42
N LEU A 146 -16.09 -18.50 -17.24
CA LEU A 146 -16.20 -19.52 -18.27
C LEU A 146 -17.47 -20.34 -18.07
N SER A 147 -18.18 -20.61 -19.15
CA SER A 147 -19.25 -21.61 -19.25
C SER A 147 -18.66 -22.95 -19.73
N GLY A 148 -18.85 -24.03 -18.98
CA GLY A 148 -18.23 -25.32 -19.31
C GLY A 148 -19.07 -26.26 -20.19
N ILE A 149 -20.40 -26.10 -20.23
CA ILE A 149 -21.31 -26.97 -20.99
C ILE A 149 -22.41 -26.19 -21.70
N ALA A 150 -23.06 -26.78 -22.71
CA ALA A 150 -24.17 -26.17 -23.46
C ALA A 150 -25.51 -26.29 -22.71
N THR A 151 -25.62 -25.60 -21.58
CA THR A 151 -26.84 -25.50 -20.76
C THR A 151 -26.92 -24.11 -20.19
N SER A 152 -28.10 -23.48 -20.16
CA SER A 152 -28.24 -22.11 -19.67
C SER A 152 -27.66 -21.95 -18.25
N LYS A 153 -26.90 -20.89 -18.03
CA LYS A 153 -26.43 -20.45 -16.72
C LYS A 153 -26.35 -18.93 -16.66
N SER A 154 -26.55 -18.38 -15.47
CA SER A 154 -26.46 -16.94 -15.20
C SER A 154 -25.51 -16.66 -14.05
N VAL A 155 -24.65 -15.65 -14.22
CA VAL A 155 -23.70 -15.19 -13.20
C VAL A 155 -23.70 -13.66 -13.16
N THR A 156 -23.80 -13.10 -11.96
CA THR A 156 -23.72 -11.65 -11.72
C THR A 156 -22.45 -11.30 -10.98
N PHE A 157 -21.73 -10.29 -11.48
CA PHE A 157 -20.51 -9.75 -10.89
C PHE A 157 -20.82 -8.52 -10.05
N ASN A 158 -20.10 -8.39 -8.94
CA ASN A 158 -19.92 -7.12 -8.25
C ASN A 158 -18.42 -6.81 -8.18
N PHE A 159 -17.99 -5.76 -8.88
CA PHE A 159 -16.59 -5.31 -8.89
C PHE A 159 -16.27 -4.28 -7.80
N GLY A 160 -17.26 -3.83 -7.03
CA GLY A 160 -17.11 -2.77 -6.02
C GLY A 160 -17.99 -1.54 -6.22
N ALA A 161 -18.75 -1.46 -7.32
CA ALA A 161 -19.61 -0.31 -7.58
C ALA A 161 -20.80 -0.23 -6.61
N THR A 162 -21.16 -1.36 -5.99
CA THR A 162 -22.15 -1.48 -4.92
C THR A 162 -21.57 -2.27 -3.76
N PRO A 163 -22.06 -2.10 -2.51
CA PRO A 163 -21.57 -2.87 -1.37
C PRO A 163 -21.55 -4.38 -1.68
N PHE A 164 -20.45 -5.04 -1.32
CA PHE A 164 -20.34 -6.49 -1.41
C PHE A 164 -21.34 -7.17 -0.47
N LYS A 165 -21.79 -8.38 -0.82
CA LYS A 165 -22.66 -9.18 0.06
C LYS A 165 -21.93 -9.58 1.33
N TYR A 166 -20.63 -9.88 1.23
CA TYR A 166 -19.77 -10.14 2.37
C TYR A 166 -18.73 -9.04 2.54
N PRO A 167 -18.22 -8.83 3.77
CA PRO A 167 -17.21 -7.81 4.01
C PRO A 167 -16.00 -8.00 3.10
N LEU A 168 -15.62 -6.94 2.38
CA LEU A 168 -14.39 -6.86 1.61
C LEU A 168 -13.21 -7.35 2.49
N PRO A 169 -12.33 -8.26 2.05
CA PRO A 169 -11.22 -8.74 2.89
C PRO A 169 -10.22 -7.65 3.29
N ILE A 170 -9.69 -7.73 4.52
CA ILE A 170 -8.73 -6.74 5.03
C ILE A 170 -7.48 -6.71 4.14
N GLY A 171 -7.05 -5.49 3.77
CA GLY A 171 -5.88 -5.28 2.92
C GLY A 171 -6.14 -5.45 1.42
N TYR A 172 -7.39 -5.70 1.02
CA TYR A 172 -7.82 -5.74 -0.37
C TYR A 172 -8.63 -4.49 -0.72
N ASN A 173 -8.51 -4.06 -1.97
CA ASN A 173 -9.36 -3.05 -2.59
C ASN A 173 -10.46 -3.74 -3.40
N SER A 174 -11.63 -3.12 -3.58
CA SER A 174 -12.54 -3.58 -4.62
C SER A 174 -11.86 -3.51 -5.98
N TYR A 175 -12.23 -4.41 -6.89
CA TYR A 175 -11.60 -4.52 -8.20
C TYR A 175 -11.72 -3.21 -9.02
N ASP A 176 -12.82 -2.48 -8.88
CA ASP A 176 -13.02 -1.16 -9.48
C ASP A 176 -12.29 -0.01 -8.77
N GLY A 177 -11.70 -0.27 -7.61
CA GLY A 177 -10.94 0.68 -6.79
C GLY A 177 -11.77 1.65 -5.96
N LYS A 178 -13.11 1.54 -5.96
CA LYS A 178 -14.01 2.47 -5.23
C LYS A 178 -14.11 2.17 -3.75
N GLN A 179 -14.18 0.90 -3.37
CA GLN A 179 -14.22 0.49 -1.96
C GLN A 179 -12.82 0.11 -1.51
N LEU A 180 -12.41 0.70 -0.39
CA LEU A 180 -11.17 0.37 0.28
C LEU A 180 -11.55 -0.32 1.59
N ASN A 181 -11.17 -1.59 1.78
CA ASN A 181 -11.12 -2.13 3.14
C ASN A 181 -9.74 -1.86 3.73
N SER A 182 -9.43 -0.57 3.77
CA SER A 182 -8.64 -0.06 4.87
C SER A 182 -9.58 -0.07 6.07
N SER A 183 -9.25 -0.79 7.14
CA SER A 183 -9.97 -0.69 8.41
C SER A 183 -9.69 0.68 8.98
N LYS A 184 -10.23 1.73 8.36
CA LYS A 184 -9.99 3.11 8.73
C LYS A 184 -11.19 3.67 9.47
N PHE A 185 -10.97 4.72 10.22
CA PHE A 185 -12.01 5.47 10.90
C PHE A 185 -11.65 6.96 10.91
N LEU A 186 -12.66 7.77 11.15
CA LEU A 186 -12.53 9.20 11.45
C LEU A 186 -13.19 9.46 12.80
N ILE A 187 -12.71 10.48 13.50
CA ILE A 187 -13.31 10.99 14.72
C ILE A 187 -14.37 12.01 14.31
N VAL A 188 -15.55 11.98 14.91
CA VAL A 188 -16.61 12.96 14.66
C VAL A 188 -16.74 13.87 15.87
N SER A 189 -16.76 15.19 15.65
CA SER A 189 -17.09 16.18 16.68
C SER A 189 -17.98 17.24 16.06
N GLY A 190 -19.23 17.33 16.52
CA GLY A 190 -20.26 18.13 15.87
C GLY A 190 -20.54 17.64 14.44
N ASP A 191 -20.50 18.57 13.49
CA ASP A 191 -20.69 18.34 12.05
C ASP A 191 -19.37 18.09 11.29
N LYS A 192 -18.26 17.96 12.03
CA LYS A 192 -16.91 17.85 11.46
C LYS A 192 -16.30 16.49 11.67
N TYR A 193 -15.45 16.10 10.71
CA TYR A 193 -14.74 14.84 10.70
C TYR A 193 -13.25 15.08 10.79
N TYR A 194 -12.59 14.28 11.62
CA TYR A 194 -11.20 14.44 11.96
C TYR A 194 -10.43 13.15 11.81
N SER A 195 -9.14 13.29 11.54
CA SER A 195 -8.15 12.25 11.73
C SER A 195 -7.03 12.79 12.61
N VAL A 196 -6.49 11.94 13.47
CA VAL A 196 -5.29 12.23 14.25
C VAL A 196 -4.21 11.25 13.82
N PRO A 197 -3.74 11.32 12.56
CA PRO A 197 -2.64 10.45 12.17
C PRO A 197 -1.39 10.93 12.91
N TYR A 198 -0.58 9.95 13.32
CA TYR A 198 0.82 10.22 13.56
C TYR A 198 1.43 10.74 12.25
N VAL A 199 1.90 11.99 12.25
CA VAL A 199 2.57 12.60 11.11
C VAL A 199 3.97 12.98 11.58
N PRO A 200 5.01 12.21 11.21
CA PRO A 200 6.37 12.61 11.52
C PRO A 200 6.65 13.97 10.89
N LYS A 201 6.79 15.00 11.74
CA LYS A 201 7.29 16.30 11.32
C LYS A 201 8.14 16.90 12.41
N GLU A 202 9.29 17.41 11.97
CA GLU A 202 10.38 17.97 12.78
C GLU A 202 10.94 16.97 13.80
N THR A 203 12.21 16.62 13.60
CA THR A 203 12.90 15.75 14.55
C THR A 203 12.99 16.47 15.90
N ALA A 204 12.79 15.68 16.95
CA ALA A 204 12.94 16.04 18.33
C ALA A 204 14.37 16.37 18.69
N VAL A 205 15.29 15.69 18.01
CA VAL A 205 16.73 15.85 18.19
C VAL A 205 17.14 17.15 17.51
N PRO A 206 17.71 18.12 18.26
CA PRO A 206 18.28 19.33 17.67
C PRO A 206 19.36 18.97 16.64
N ILE A 207 19.46 19.76 15.56
CA ILE A 207 20.51 19.59 14.54
C ILE A 207 21.89 19.60 15.23
N GLN A 208 22.68 18.56 14.97
CA GLN A 208 24.03 18.42 15.51
C GLN A 208 25.05 18.85 14.45
N THR A 209 25.79 19.93 14.69
CA THR A 209 26.81 20.43 13.75
C THR A 209 28.23 19.96 14.08
N ALA A 210 28.40 19.28 15.22
CA ALA A 210 29.67 18.77 15.72
C ALA A 210 29.42 17.61 16.72
N PRO A 211 30.46 16.84 17.11
CA PRO A 211 30.35 15.84 18.17
C PRO A 211 29.78 16.44 19.47
N SER A 212 28.86 15.72 20.10
CA SER A 212 28.17 16.11 21.32
C SER A 212 28.13 14.96 22.31
N THR A 213 28.21 15.24 23.61
CA THR A 213 28.06 14.23 24.66
C THR A 213 26.65 13.67 24.74
N LYS A 214 25.66 14.34 24.12
CA LYS A 214 24.28 13.87 24.02
C LYS A 214 24.11 12.78 22.99
N VAL A 215 25.01 12.67 22.02
CA VAL A 215 24.96 11.63 20.99
C VAL A 215 25.88 10.48 21.40
N PHE A 216 25.34 9.27 21.45
CA PHE A 216 26.10 8.09 21.86
C PHE A 216 25.90 6.93 20.88
N SER A 217 26.93 6.11 20.71
CA SER A 217 26.88 4.92 19.88
C SER A 217 27.91 3.89 20.30
N SER A 218 27.70 2.64 19.88
CA SER A 218 28.68 1.57 20.04
C SER A 218 28.41 0.46 19.03
N PRO A 219 29.44 -0.22 18.50
CA PRO A 219 30.86 0.12 18.63
C PRO A 219 31.25 1.29 17.71
N LEU A 220 32.28 2.04 18.11
CA LEU A 220 32.74 3.21 17.37
C LEU A 220 33.55 2.81 16.12
N PHE A 221 33.25 3.45 14.99
CA PHE A 221 34.09 3.37 13.81
C PHE A 221 35.27 4.35 13.94
N GLN A 222 36.50 3.88 13.75
CA GLN A 222 37.73 4.64 14.00
C GLN A 222 38.05 5.65 12.87
N ASN A 223 37.12 6.57 12.59
CA ASN A 223 37.32 7.68 11.66
C ASN A 223 36.40 8.85 12.01
N SER A 224 36.98 10.01 12.28
CA SER A 224 36.27 11.21 12.75
C SER A 224 35.31 11.82 11.72
N VAL A 225 35.42 11.44 10.45
CA VAL A 225 34.49 11.88 9.40
C VAL A 225 33.09 11.30 9.62
N TYR A 226 32.99 10.10 10.20
CA TYR A 226 31.75 9.30 10.29
C TYR A 226 31.20 9.19 11.73
N PHE A 227 31.47 10.18 12.56
CA PHE A 227 31.02 10.21 13.95
C PHE A 227 29.49 10.20 14.10
N ALA A 228 29.02 9.79 15.27
CA ALA A 228 27.61 9.57 15.58
C ALA A 228 26.70 10.79 15.32
N TYR A 229 27.22 12.00 15.51
CA TYR A 229 26.45 13.22 15.28
C TYR A 229 26.00 13.40 13.82
N ARG A 230 26.67 12.76 12.85
CA ARG A 230 26.30 12.78 11.43
C ARG A 230 24.88 12.31 11.20
N ALA A 231 24.42 11.32 11.97
CA ALA A 231 23.04 10.84 11.87
C ALA A 231 21.99 11.85 12.36
N PHE A 232 22.40 13.00 12.87
CA PHE A 232 21.55 14.04 13.42
C PHE A 232 21.91 15.44 12.89
N ASP A 233 22.73 15.53 11.83
CA ASP A 233 23.17 16.82 11.27
C ASP A 233 22.17 17.42 10.27
N GLY A 234 21.17 16.64 9.85
CA GLY A 234 20.13 17.07 8.93
C GLY A 234 20.61 17.22 7.49
N ILE A 235 21.79 16.70 7.16
CA ILE A 235 22.42 16.82 5.85
C ILE A 235 22.38 15.47 5.14
N ASP A 236 21.60 15.40 4.07
CA ASP A 236 21.62 14.26 3.15
C ASP A 236 22.91 14.25 2.32
N SER A 237 23.93 13.57 2.83
CA SER A 237 25.28 13.59 2.27
C SER A 237 25.88 12.19 2.13
N VAL A 238 27.08 12.13 1.56
CA VAL A 238 27.89 10.91 1.45
C VAL A 238 28.70 10.62 2.73
N THR A 239 28.49 11.40 3.81
CA THR A 239 29.20 11.25 5.09
C THR A 239 28.26 10.83 6.21
N PRO A 240 27.72 9.58 6.20
CA PRO A 240 26.80 9.12 7.23
C PRO A 240 27.49 8.88 8.58
N PHE A 241 26.73 8.52 9.59
CA PHE A 241 27.29 7.81 10.73
C PHE A 241 27.70 6.39 10.31
N LEU A 242 28.88 5.93 10.77
CA LEU A 242 29.31 4.54 10.70
C LEU A 242 29.51 3.96 12.10
N GLY A 243 28.85 2.84 12.39
CA GLY A 243 29.14 1.96 13.53
C GLY A 243 29.97 0.77 13.07
N ALA A 244 30.97 0.36 13.85
CA ALA A 244 31.84 -0.75 13.45
C ALA A 244 31.09 -2.10 13.47
N GLY A 245 31.43 -3.01 12.55
CA GLY A 245 30.80 -4.32 12.46
C GLY A 245 29.32 -4.29 12.05
N THR A 246 28.59 -5.36 12.36
CA THR A 246 27.21 -5.58 11.88
C THR A 246 26.14 -5.34 12.95
N ASN A 247 26.52 -5.19 14.21
CA ASN A 247 25.63 -4.96 15.36
C ASN A 247 26.07 -3.73 16.15
N GLY A 248 25.15 -3.12 16.90
CA GLY A 248 25.44 -1.91 17.65
C GLY A 248 24.22 -1.07 17.96
N PHE A 249 24.46 0.10 18.52
CA PHE A 249 23.43 1.09 18.79
C PHE A 249 23.88 2.50 18.44
N LEU A 250 22.90 3.37 18.21
CA LEU A 250 23.03 4.81 18.03
C LEU A 250 21.86 5.49 18.74
N GLY A 251 22.13 6.53 19.51
CA GLY A 251 21.10 7.20 20.27
C GLY A 251 21.42 8.64 20.64
N TYR A 252 20.42 9.26 21.26
CA TYR A 252 20.44 10.64 21.72
C TYR A 252 19.88 10.75 23.14
N GLU A 253 20.52 11.59 23.95
CA GLU A 253 20.09 12.00 25.29
C GLU A 253 19.43 13.38 25.22
N PHE A 254 18.16 13.47 25.59
CA PHE A 254 17.44 14.73 25.75
C PHE A 254 17.76 15.39 27.11
N ASP A 255 17.52 16.69 27.24
CA ASP A 255 17.72 17.38 28.52
C ASP A 255 16.73 16.92 29.59
N GLU A 256 15.48 16.72 29.17
CA GLU A 256 14.39 16.21 30.00
C GLU A 256 13.78 14.96 29.37
N PRO A 257 13.13 14.07 30.16
CA PRO A 257 12.36 12.98 29.62
C PRO A 257 11.23 13.49 28.70
N ILE A 258 11.23 13.03 27.45
CA ILE A 258 10.18 13.34 26.48
C ILE A 258 9.55 12.06 25.96
N ILE A 259 8.35 12.15 25.38
CA ILE A 259 7.72 11.04 24.66
C ILE A 259 8.10 11.13 23.19
N ILE A 260 8.70 10.06 22.64
CA ILE A 260 8.88 9.88 21.19
C ILE A 260 7.77 8.96 20.69
N ARG A 261 7.05 9.42 19.65
CA ARG A 261 5.89 8.70 19.08
C ARG A 261 6.24 7.91 17.81
N GLY A 262 7.38 8.21 17.22
CA GLY A 262 7.97 7.40 16.17
C GLY A 262 9.33 7.91 15.75
N TYR A 263 9.94 7.26 14.78
CA TYR A 263 11.29 7.54 14.33
C TYR A 263 11.43 7.28 12.83
N ALA A 264 12.50 7.79 12.22
CA ALA A 264 12.86 7.47 10.85
C ALA A 264 14.35 7.14 10.74
N ILE A 265 14.65 6.22 9.83
CA ILE A 265 16.01 5.87 9.44
C ILE A 265 16.14 6.17 7.96
N LYS A 266 17.17 6.91 7.58
CA LYS A 266 17.49 7.18 6.18
C LYS A 266 18.75 6.43 5.75
N SER A 267 18.68 5.78 4.59
CA SER A 267 19.86 5.23 3.93
C SER A 267 20.74 6.35 3.38
N TYR A 268 22.04 6.12 3.27
CA TYR A 268 22.96 7.13 2.74
C TYR A 268 23.22 6.96 1.25
N VAL A 269 23.55 8.08 0.60
CA VAL A 269 23.93 8.10 -0.81
C VAL A 269 25.22 7.32 -0.99
N ALA A 270 25.11 6.14 -1.58
CA ALA A 270 26.26 5.35 -1.99
C ALA A 270 26.46 5.42 -3.50
N SER A 271 27.69 5.71 -3.94
CA SER A 271 28.10 5.63 -5.35
C SER A 271 28.28 4.18 -5.83
N ASN A 272 28.22 3.21 -4.93
CA ASN A 272 28.32 1.78 -5.16
C ASN A 272 27.11 1.04 -4.57
N SER A 273 26.63 0.03 -5.28
CA SER A 273 25.45 -0.74 -4.89
C SER A 273 25.59 -1.46 -3.55
N ASP A 274 26.80 -1.83 -3.15
CA ASP A 274 27.04 -2.73 -2.01
C ASP A 274 26.80 -2.05 -0.66
N LEU A 275 26.92 -0.73 -0.59
CA LEU A 275 26.84 0.01 0.67
C LEU A 275 25.42 0.15 1.24
N ARG A 276 24.36 -0.09 0.44
CA ARG A 276 22.99 -0.22 0.96
C ARG A 276 22.81 -1.41 1.90
N THR A 277 23.71 -2.41 1.79
CA THR A 277 23.73 -3.57 2.69
C THR A 277 24.25 -3.20 4.09
N ALA A 278 24.79 -2.00 4.28
CA ALA A 278 25.27 -1.52 5.57
C ALA A 278 24.14 -0.92 6.44
N VAL A 279 22.94 -0.69 5.92
CA VAL A 279 21.84 -0.11 6.73
C VAL A 279 21.24 -1.18 7.65
N PRO A 280 20.80 -0.86 8.88
CA PRO A 280 20.16 -1.82 9.77
C PRO A 280 19.03 -2.63 9.11
N LYS A 281 18.99 -3.93 9.38
CA LYS A 281 17.96 -4.85 8.89
C LYS A 281 17.01 -5.27 10.01
N ASP A 282 17.58 -5.57 11.18
CA ASP A 282 16.86 -5.99 12.37
C ASP A 282 17.28 -5.11 13.55
N TRP A 283 16.31 -4.50 14.24
CA TRP A 283 16.58 -3.64 15.37
C TRP A 283 15.40 -3.52 16.34
N THR A 284 15.71 -3.05 17.53
CA THR A 284 14.74 -2.49 18.48
C THR A 284 14.94 -0.98 18.59
N PHE A 285 13.85 -0.26 18.78
CA PHE A 285 13.90 1.14 19.20
C PHE A 285 13.57 1.18 20.70
N GLU A 286 14.48 1.75 21.49
CA GLU A 286 14.47 1.60 22.93
C GLU A 286 14.55 2.96 23.64
N GLY A 287 13.94 3.04 24.82
CA GLY A 287 14.00 4.19 25.72
C GLY A 287 14.58 3.85 27.09
N SER A 288 15.29 4.78 27.71
CA SER A 288 15.88 4.64 29.04
C SER A 288 15.89 5.97 29.81
N ASN A 289 15.87 5.91 31.15
CA ASN A 289 16.04 7.08 32.02
C ASN A 289 17.42 7.15 32.69
N ASP A 290 18.21 6.09 32.61
CA ASP A 290 19.51 5.97 33.27
C ASP A 290 20.66 5.59 32.31
N GLY A 291 20.34 5.34 31.04
CA GLY A 291 21.30 4.91 30.02
C GLY A 291 21.76 3.44 30.16
N ALA A 292 21.31 2.72 31.18
CA ALA A 292 21.71 1.35 31.51
C ALA A 292 20.57 0.35 31.31
N ASN A 293 19.37 0.69 31.77
CA ASN A 293 18.17 -0.13 31.68
C ASN A 293 17.28 0.37 30.54
N TRP A 294 17.06 -0.48 29.55
CA TRP A 294 16.39 -0.11 28.30
C TRP A 294 15.04 -0.81 28.17
N THR A 295 14.00 -0.03 27.86
CA THR A 295 12.66 -0.52 27.53
C THR A 295 12.49 -0.55 26.02
N VAL A 296 12.13 -1.70 25.45
CA VAL A 296 11.80 -1.81 24.02
C VAL A 296 10.46 -1.14 23.75
N LEU A 297 10.46 -0.17 22.82
CA LEU A 297 9.28 0.59 22.41
C LEU A 297 8.74 0.09 21.06
N ASP A 298 9.65 -0.28 20.16
CA ASP A 298 9.35 -0.88 18.86
C ASP A 298 10.39 -1.94 18.49
N ALA A 299 10.01 -2.88 17.63
CA ALA A 299 10.88 -3.93 17.12
C ALA A 299 10.61 -4.18 15.63
N ARG A 300 11.67 -4.14 14.82
CA ARG A 300 11.61 -4.35 13.37
C ARG A 300 12.57 -5.45 12.97
N VAL A 301 12.09 -6.31 12.07
CA VAL A 301 12.86 -7.40 11.50
C VAL A 301 12.70 -7.42 9.98
N ASN A 302 13.69 -7.99 9.30
CA ASN A 302 13.75 -8.22 7.86
C ASN A 302 13.45 -6.97 7.02
N GLN A 303 13.96 -5.81 7.46
CA GLN A 303 13.79 -4.58 6.70
C GLN A 303 14.72 -4.55 5.48
N ILE A 304 14.15 -4.23 4.31
CA ILE A 304 14.84 -4.21 3.01
C ILE A 304 14.89 -2.78 2.50
N TRP A 305 16.04 -2.32 2.00
CA TRP A 305 16.23 -0.96 1.53
C TRP A 305 16.19 -0.87 -0.01
N SER A 306 15.39 0.05 -0.54
CA SER A 306 15.09 0.25 -1.97
C SER A 306 16.26 0.88 -2.76
N ILE A 307 16.21 0.77 -4.10
CA ILE A 307 17.15 1.41 -5.04
C ILE A 307 16.44 2.57 -5.74
N PRO A 308 17.04 3.78 -5.85
CA PRO A 308 18.35 4.19 -5.33
C PRO A 308 18.37 4.42 -3.80
N ALA A 309 19.56 4.41 -3.21
CA ALA A 309 19.82 4.43 -1.75
C ALA A 309 19.58 5.79 -1.07
N THR A 310 18.45 6.43 -1.34
CA THR A 310 17.99 7.67 -0.66
C THR A 310 16.67 7.44 0.07
N GLU A 311 16.36 6.20 0.41
CA GLU A 311 15.10 5.82 1.04
C GLU A 311 15.12 6.26 2.51
N GLU A 312 14.08 6.97 2.91
CA GLU A 312 13.77 7.25 4.31
C GLU A 312 12.60 6.37 4.70
N LYS A 313 12.76 5.60 5.77
CA LYS A 313 11.70 4.76 6.33
C LYS A 313 11.28 5.29 7.68
N GLU A 314 9.98 5.52 7.79
CA GLU A 314 9.32 6.03 8.99
C GLU A 314 8.60 4.89 9.71
N PHE A 315 8.66 4.92 11.04
CA PHE A 315 8.07 3.91 11.90
C PHE A 315 7.33 4.61 13.05
N ALA A 316 6.04 4.31 13.20
CA ALA A 316 5.27 4.70 14.37
C ALA A 316 5.51 3.68 15.50
N ILE A 317 5.70 4.18 16.72
CA ILE A 317 5.76 3.36 17.93
C ILE A 317 4.32 3.07 18.35
N ASN A 318 4.03 1.82 18.74
CA ASN A 318 2.71 1.47 19.25
C ASN A 318 2.39 2.39 20.46
N PRO A 319 1.24 3.09 20.48
CA PRO A 319 0.93 4.00 21.57
C PRO A 319 0.92 3.38 22.97
N SER A 320 0.57 2.10 23.10
CA SER A 320 0.66 1.38 24.37
C SER A 320 2.09 1.23 24.91
N ASN A 321 3.10 1.37 24.04
CA ASN A 321 4.52 1.34 24.38
C ASN A 321 5.13 2.75 24.51
N GLN A 322 4.42 3.81 24.11
CA GLN A 322 4.93 5.18 24.17
C GLN A 322 5.01 5.62 25.64
N LYS A 323 6.23 5.88 26.11
CA LYS A 323 6.53 6.32 27.46
C LYS A 323 7.57 7.43 27.40
N SER A 324 7.68 8.21 28.47
CA SER A 324 8.66 9.29 28.56
C SER A 324 10.02 8.76 28.99
N PHE A 325 11.07 9.11 28.24
CA PHE A 325 12.45 8.70 28.51
C PHE A 325 13.42 9.84 28.20
N LYS A 326 14.55 9.85 28.91
CA LYS A 326 15.64 10.80 28.65
C LYS A 326 16.56 10.33 27.51
N PHE A 327 16.80 9.04 27.42
CA PHE A 327 17.66 8.41 26.42
C PHE A 327 16.82 7.62 25.43
N TYR A 328 17.11 7.76 24.14
CA TYR A 328 16.53 6.96 23.08
C TYR A 328 17.61 6.42 22.17
N ARG A 329 17.47 5.17 21.73
CA ARG A 329 18.40 4.57 20.78
C ARG A 329 17.72 3.62 19.82
N ILE A 330 18.31 3.49 18.64
CA ILE A 330 18.17 2.29 17.82
C ILE A 330 19.25 1.30 18.23
N ASN A 331 18.88 0.05 18.46
CA ASN A 331 19.75 -1.05 18.83
C ASN A 331 19.57 -2.19 17.81
N TRP A 332 20.51 -2.32 16.88
CA TRP A 332 20.45 -3.28 15.78
C TRP A 332 21.29 -4.52 16.04
N THR A 333 20.73 -5.68 15.71
CA THR A 333 21.40 -6.98 15.86
C THR A 333 22.13 -7.40 14.59
N THR A 334 21.67 -6.92 13.43
CA THR A 334 22.35 -7.12 12.15
C THR A 334 22.01 -6.00 11.16
N ASN A 335 22.97 -5.68 10.29
CA ASN A 335 22.72 -4.92 9.08
C ASN A 335 22.29 -5.85 7.92
N ASN A 336 22.09 -5.26 6.75
CA ASN A 336 21.57 -5.93 5.57
C ASN A 336 22.66 -6.64 4.71
N GLY A 337 23.79 -7.04 5.32
CA GLY A 337 24.80 -7.92 4.71
C GLY A 337 26.20 -7.32 4.52
N TYR A 338 26.43 -6.06 4.90
CA TYR A 338 27.77 -5.48 4.78
C TYR A 338 28.67 -5.89 5.94
N ALA A 339 29.84 -6.46 5.64
CA ALA A 339 30.67 -7.12 6.66
C ALA A 339 31.32 -6.17 7.68
N ASN A 340 31.66 -4.95 7.27
CA ASN A 340 32.63 -4.14 8.02
C ASN A 340 32.01 -3.10 8.95
N TYR A 341 30.84 -2.57 8.60
CA TYR A 341 30.19 -1.49 9.34
C TYR A 341 28.69 -1.43 9.06
N THR A 342 27.98 -0.77 9.96
CA THR A 342 26.60 -0.34 9.79
C THR A 342 26.56 1.17 9.54
N ALA A 343 25.74 1.61 8.59
CA ALA A 343 25.61 3.01 8.22
C ALA A 343 24.19 3.54 8.41
N ILE A 344 24.06 4.74 8.97
CA ILE A 344 22.81 5.48 9.10
C ILE A 344 23.07 6.91 8.65
N ASN A 345 22.32 7.38 7.64
CA ASN A 345 22.46 8.75 7.15
C ASN A 345 21.76 9.74 8.06
N GLU A 346 20.51 9.44 8.41
CA GLU A 346 19.71 10.23 9.35
C GLU A 346 18.94 9.30 10.27
N LEU A 347 18.93 9.65 11.55
CA LEU A 347 18.06 9.09 12.58
C LEU A 347 17.20 10.23 13.15
N LYS A 348 15.93 10.23 12.78
CA LYS A 348 14.97 11.23 13.27
C LYS A 348 14.09 10.61 14.34
N MET A 349 13.74 11.37 15.36
CA MET A 349 12.82 10.96 16.42
C MET A 349 11.70 12.00 16.48
N TYR A 350 10.43 11.62 16.54
CA TYR A 350 9.33 12.58 16.36
C TYR A 350 8.44 12.67 17.59
N LYS A 351 8.02 13.90 17.91
CA LYS A 351 7.24 14.20 19.12
C LYS A 351 5.72 14.24 18.91
N SER A 352 5.26 14.48 17.68
CA SER A 352 3.93 15.06 17.47
C SER A 352 2.95 14.22 16.66
N SER A 353 1.69 14.35 17.04
CA SER A 353 0.51 14.00 16.25
C SER A 353 -0.09 15.26 15.63
N LYS A 354 -0.85 15.12 14.55
CA LYS A 354 -1.50 16.24 13.86
C LYS A 354 -3.00 16.05 13.82
N LEU A 355 -3.77 17.14 13.99
CA LEU A 355 -5.21 17.11 13.70
C LEU A 355 -5.45 17.44 12.23
N ILE A 356 -6.08 16.53 11.50
CA ILE A 356 -6.56 16.76 10.14
C ILE A 356 -8.07 16.89 10.19
N GLU A 357 -8.60 18.02 9.73
CA GLU A 357 -10.03 18.23 9.51
C GLU A 357 -10.38 17.90 8.05
N CYS A 358 -11.26 16.93 7.88
CA CYS A 358 -11.79 16.51 6.58
C CYS A 358 -13.12 17.23 6.34
N THR A 359 -13.11 18.29 5.54
CA THR A 359 -14.33 19.09 5.28
C THR A 359 -15.28 18.42 4.29
N SER A 360 -14.82 17.40 3.57
CA SER A 360 -15.64 16.54 2.72
C SER A 360 -15.24 15.07 2.91
N ILE A 361 -16.21 14.20 3.13
CA ILE A 361 -16.00 12.76 3.34
C ILE A 361 -16.29 12.04 2.03
N THR A 362 -15.22 11.88 1.24
CA THR A 362 -15.21 11.02 0.06
C THR A 362 -14.36 9.78 0.36
N ASP A 363 -14.57 8.68 -0.37
CA ASP A 363 -13.75 7.47 -0.24
C ASP A 363 -12.25 7.76 -0.42
N ARG A 364 -11.91 8.75 -1.26
CA ARG A 364 -10.53 9.21 -1.45
C ARG A 364 -9.97 9.87 -0.18
N ILE A 365 -10.73 10.75 0.47
CA ILE A 365 -10.29 11.42 1.71
C ILE A 365 -10.20 10.41 2.85
N PHE A 366 -11.21 9.54 3.00
CA PHE A 366 -11.22 8.48 4.00
C PHE A 366 -10.05 7.50 3.80
N GLY A 367 -9.79 7.07 2.56
CA GLY A 367 -8.67 6.20 2.22
C GLY A 367 -7.31 6.85 2.50
N SER A 368 -7.13 8.12 2.11
CA SER A 368 -5.85 8.82 2.29
C SER A 368 -5.57 9.24 3.73
N TYR A 369 -6.59 9.75 4.44
CA TYR A 369 -6.42 10.45 5.72
C TYR A 369 -7.08 9.74 6.90
N GLY A 370 -7.94 8.74 6.69
CA GLY A 370 -8.54 7.98 7.79
C GLY A 370 -7.47 7.27 8.63
N MET A 371 -7.71 7.24 9.95
CA MET A 371 -6.89 6.53 10.93
C MET A 371 -7.13 5.03 10.80
N ASN A 372 -6.11 4.19 10.85
CA ASN A 372 -6.30 2.75 10.87
C ASN A 372 -6.90 2.30 12.20
N LYS A 373 -7.62 1.18 12.21
CA LYS A 373 -8.31 0.60 13.39
C LYS A 373 -7.40 0.37 14.59
N ASN A 374 -6.10 0.14 14.32
CA ASN A 374 -5.10 -0.08 15.36
C ASN A 374 -4.31 1.19 15.71
N ASP A 375 -4.59 2.32 15.03
CA ASP A 375 -4.08 3.61 15.46
C ASP A 375 -4.76 3.95 16.78
N SER A 376 -3.99 4.42 17.76
CA SER A 376 -4.55 4.94 19.00
C SER A 376 -4.44 6.46 19.00
N ILE A 377 -5.40 7.08 19.70
CA ILE A 377 -5.42 8.52 19.95
C ILE A 377 -5.00 8.71 21.39
N ASP A 378 -3.91 9.44 21.61
CA ASP A 378 -3.52 9.89 22.95
C ASP A 378 -4.15 11.26 23.21
N LEU A 379 -5.18 11.30 24.07
CA LEU A 379 -5.92 12.53 24.38
C LEU A 379 -5.14 13.50 25.27
N ASN A 380 -4.00 13.06 25.83
CA ASN A 380 -3.09 13.94 26.57
C ASN A 380 -2.03 14.57 25.66
N ASP A 381 -2.02 14.22 24.37
CA ASP A 381 -1.10 14.80 23.38
C ASP A 381 -1.53 16.21 22.98
N GLU A 382 -0.57 17.12 22.90
CA GLU A 382 -0.83 18.45 22.36
C GLU A 382 -0.86 18.38 20.84
N LEU A 383 -2.02 18.71 20.25
CA LEU A 383 -2.18 18.80 18.79
C LEU A 383 -1.54 20.09 18.28
N ILE A 384 -0.24 20.04 18.01
CA ILE A 384 0.57 21.23 17.67
C ILE A 384 0.22 21.87 16.31
N SER A 385 -0.58 21.21 15.46
CA SER A 385 -1.05 21.82 14.20
C SER A 385 -2.38 21.23 13.71
N ARG A 386 -3.18 22.09 13.05
CA ARG A 386 -4.43 21.72 12.34
C ARG A 386 -4.23 21.90 10.85
N GLN A 387 -4.61 20.89 10.06
CA GLN A 387 -4.70 21.00 8.59
C GLN A 387 -6.13 20.76 8.15
N ILE A 388 -6.59 21.60 7.23
CA ILE A 388 -7.92 21.51 6.63
C ILE A 388 -7.76 20.94 5.23
N ILE A 389 -8.46 19.85 4.93
CA ILE A 389 -8.48 19.25 3.59
C ILE A 389 -9.82 19.57 2.91
N GLU A 390 -9.79 20.51 1.96
CA GLU A 390 -10.90 20.81 1.08
C GLU A 390 -10.65 20.24 -0.32
N THR A 391 -11.64 19.55 -0.88
CA THR A 391 -11.59 19.07 -2.28
C THR A 391 -12.60 19.78 -3.16
N ASN A 392 -12.88 21.05 -2.90
CA ASN A 392 -13.71 21.88 -3.77
C ASN A 392 -13.05 21.97 -5.16
N TYR A 393 -13.46 21.11 -6.07
CA TYR A 393 -13.24 21.31 -7.49
C TYR A 393 -14.20 22.40 -7.94
N SER A 394 -13.75 23.65 -7.92
CA SER A 394 -14.24 24.57 -8.92
C SER A 394 -13.67 24.09 -10.25
N PRO A 395 -14.49 23.73 -11.25
CA PRO A 395 -13.98 23.68 -12.61
C PRO A 395 -13.36 25.05 -12.86
N LEU A 396 -12.04 25.12 -13.00
CA LEU A 396 -11.44 26.21 -13.75
C LEU A 396 -12.04 26.01 -15.14
N GLY A 397 -13.17 26.67 -15.42
CA GLY A 397 -13.89 26.56 -16.69
C GLY A 397 -12.89 26.70 -17.84
N SER A 398 -13.20 26.10 -19.00
CA SER A 398 -12.34 26.07 -20.20
C SER A 398 -11.47 27.33 -20.26
N GLY A 399 -10.19 27.20 -19.92
CA GLY A 399 -9.35 28.35 -19.53
C GLY A 399 -9.54 29.52 -20.48
N LYS A 400 -9.88 30.71 -19.95
CA LYS A 400 -9.95 31.91 -20.77
C LYS A 400 -8.53 32.23 -21.25
N VAL A 401 -8.29 32.13 -22.56
CA VAL A 401 -7.09 32.69 -23.17
C VAL A 401 -7.18 34.22 -23.03
N PHE A 402 -6.38 34.80 -22.14
CA PHE A 402 -6.19 36.24 -22.10
C PHE A 402 -5.31 36.66 -23.28
N ARG A 403 -5.93 37.12 -24.37
CA ARG A 403 -5.22 37.82 -25.44
C ARG A 403 -5.24 39.31 -25.12
N GLN A 404 -4.18 39.80 -24.49
CA GLN A 404 -3.95 41.25 -24.39
C GLN A 404 -3.06 41.67 -25.56
N LYS A 405 -3.53 42.63 -26.37
CA LYS A 405 -2.67 43.32 -27.35
C LYS A 405 -1.63 44.12 -26.54
N ILE A 406 -0.37 43.72 -26.63
CA ILE A 406 0.72 44.52 -26.04
C ILE A 406 0.93 45.72 -26.96
N ASP A 407 0.72 46.92 -26.42
CA ASP A 407 1.08 48.16 -27.09
C ASP A 407 2.60 48.35 -26.97
N THR A 408 3.31 47.97 -28.03
CA THR A 408 4.77 48.03 -28.09
C THR A 408 5.32 49.46 -28.09
N THR A 409 4.47 50.48 -28.17
CA THR A 409 4.88 51.88 -28.03
C THR A 409 5.06 52.31 -26.57
N LYS A 410 4.41 51.60 -25.62
CA LYS A 410 4.48 51.90 -24.18
C LYS A 410 5.46 51.03 -23.41
N ILE A 411 5.78 49.84 -23.94
CA ILE A 411 6.75 48.92 -23.34
C ILE A 411 7.71 48.45 -24.44
N PRO A 412 8.87 49.10 -24.62
CA PRO A 412 9.85 48.69 -25.63
C PRO A 412 10.48 47.34 -25.23
N ILE A 413 10.18 46.29 -26.00
CA ILE A 413 10.73 44.95 -25.83
C ILE A 413 12.19 44.98 -26.33
N LYS A 414 13.16 45.05 -25.41
CA LYS A 414 14.58 44.98 -25.77
C LYS A 414 14.95 43.52 -26.07
N LYS A 415 15.15 43.22 -27.36
CA LYS A 415 15.66 41.95 -27.94
C LYS A 415 14.67 40.79 -28.06
N ALA A 416 13.67 40.95 -28.92
CA ALA A 416 13.08 39.80 -29.61
C ALA A 416 13.16 40.05 -31.12
N SER A 417 14.03 39.30 -31.80
CA SER A 417 14.01 39.18 -33.26
C SER A 417 13.15 37.97 -33.59
N ILE A 418 12.04 38.18 -34.28
CA ILE A 418 11.22 37.09 -34.84
C ILE A 418 11.63 36.99 -36.31
N THR A 419 12.36 35.94 -36.66
CA THR A 419 12.50 35.45 -38.05
C THR A 419 11.38 34.50 -38.38
#